data_AF-A0A484K628-F1
#
_entry.id   AF-A0A484K628-F1
#
_cell.length_a   1.000
_cell.length_b   1.000
_cell.length_c   1.000
_cell.angle_alpha   90.00
_cell.angle_beta   90.00
_cell.angle_gamma   90.00
#
_symmetry.space_group_name_H-M   'P 1'
#
loop_
_entity.id
_entity.type
_entity.pdbx_description
1 polymer ?
#
loop_
_entity_poly.entity_id
_entity_poly.type
_entity_poly.pdbx_seq_one_letter_code
_entity_poly.pdbx_strand_id
1 'polypeptide(L)'
;MISAADRKKLFKSKPRAESSQAQPPLPTPTPSAECTQPNKKLKDVCSAREAASLSRTKSTSSRSVDCGKKAFVKVAFPPKPSFLHGDYEPRRFLQSFIPSPDRIEICSAATEDLASTLMLELGSAAMRVPEMVELLEWYVADKVKGEEELQRLQGHVADLEGKLAEAEERARASEQARIAAEEKAYLDGLGCYKARHLEEESEHAIEAFQTSPAFEEAALSRMDNLLKIWAQTPDGKRLLIKEGQANYSLGLHRAQEVFLEQIRDGKELPKPCENPKEFDSSIYYSEDEDAAGGGEDTAGI
;
A
#
# COMPACT_ATOMS: atom_id res chain seq x y z
N MET A 1 -43.02 -8.95 -46.67
CA MET A 1 -42.80 -8.50 -45.28
C MET A 1 -41.43 -9.01 -44.85
N ILE A 2 -40.49 -8.12 -44.54
CA ILE A 2 -39.13 -8.51 -44.14
C ILE A 2 -39.18 -8.95 -42.68
N SER A 3 -38.52 -10.06 -42.34
CA SER A 3 -38.52 -10.60 -40.97
C SER A 3 -37.86 -9.61 -39.99
N ALA A 4 -38.31 -9.59 -38.73
CA ALA A 4 -37.73 -8.72 -37.69
C ALA A 4 -36.22 -8.98 -37.47
N ALA A 5 -35.73 -10.19 -37.78
CA ALA A 5 -34.32 -10.55 -37.71
C ALA A 5 -33.48 -9.89 -38.83
N ASP A 6 -34.04 -9.73 -40.03
CA ASP A 6 -33.34 -9.13 -41.17
C ASP A 6 -33.29 -7.59 -41.09
N ARG A 7 -34.24 -6.96 -40.38
CA ARG A 7 -34.22 -5.51 -40.10
C ARG A 7 -32.98 -5.06 -39.32
N LYS A 8 -32.43 -5.90 -38.44
CA LYS A 8 -31.24 -5.56 -37.62
C LYS A 8 -29.93 -5.50 -38.42
N LYS A 9 -29.90 -6.01 -39.66
CA LYS A 9 -28.69 -6.00 -40.50
C LYS A 9 -28.53 -4.72 -41.32
N LEU A 10 -29.61 -3.97 -41.55
CA LEU A 10 -29.60 -2.75 -42.36
C LEU A 10 -29.03 -1.53 -41.62
N PHE A 11 -28.98 -1.55 -40.28
CA PHE A 11 -28.59 -0.40 -39.46
C PHE A 11 -27.33 -0.64 -38.61
N LYS A 12 -26.54 -1.68 -38.89
CA LYS A 12 -25.25 -1.85 -38.21
C LYS A 12 -24.26 -0.79 -38.70
N SER A 13 -23.94 0.14 -37.81
CA SER A 13 -22.91 1.15 -37.97
C SER A 13 -21.53 0.52 -38.22
N LYS A 14 -20.76 1.20 -39.07
CA LYS A 14 -19.44 0.82 -39.56
C LYS A 14 -18.42 0.79 -38.41
N PRO A 15 -17.52 -0.21 -38.29
CA PRO A 15 -16.41 -0.12 -37.35
C PRO A 15 -15.45 0.98 -37.82
N ARG A 16 -15.13 1.90 -36.90
CA ARG A 16 -14.18 2.99 -37.07
C ARG A 16 -12.78 2.40 -37.23
N ALA A 17 -12.06 2.88 -38.25
CA ALA A 17 -10.70 2.47 -38.58
C ALA A 17 -9.73 2.67 -37.40
N GLU A 18 -8.93 1.64 -37.12
CA GLU A 18 -7.81 1.67 -36.18
C GLU A 18 -6.75 2.66 -36.68
N SER A 19 -6.40 3.62 -35.84
CA SER A 19 -5.24 4.48 -36.02
C SER A 19 -4.06 3.85 -35.28
N SER A 20 -3.13 3.28 -36.04
CA SER A 20 -1.85 2.79 -35.55
C SER A 20 -1.03 3.94 -34.97
N GLN A 21 -0.71 3.88 -33.68
CA GLN A 21 0.43 4.61 -33.14
C GLN A 21 1.21 3.71 -32.20
N ALA A 22 2.47 3.50 -32.57
CA ALA A 22 3.43 2.60 -31.97
C ALA A 22 3.74 2.94 -30.52
N GLN A 23 3.80 1.92 -29.67
CA GLN A 23 4.27 2.00 -28.29
C GLN A 23 5.68 1.35 -28.22
N PRO A 24 6.69 2.02 -27.62
CA PRO A 24 8.04 1.45 -27.47
C PRO A 24 8.08 0.46 -26.29
N PRO A 25 8.97 -0.56 -26.29
CA PRO A 25 9.02 -1.55 -25.22
C PRO A 25 9.86 -1.04 -24.04
N LEU A 26 9.43 -1.37 -22.82
CA LEU A 26 10.23 -1.28 -21.58
C LEU A 26 10.36 -2.70 -20.97
N PRO A 27 11.32 -2.96 -20.06
CA PRO A 27 12.20 -4.11 -20.18
C PRO A 27 11.82 -5.21 -19.18
N THR A 28 12.20 -6.43 -19.54
CA THR A 28 12.14 -7.63 -18.70
C THR A 28 13.11 -7.53 -17.53
N PRO A 29 12.73 -7.89 -16.29
CA PRO A 29 13.70 -8.15 -15.23
C PRO A 29 14.15 -9.61 -15.25
N THR A 30 15.43 -9.81 -15.52
CA THR A 30 16.19 -11.05 -15.29
C THR A 30 16.38 -11.27 -13.78
N PRO A 31 16.37 -12.53 -13.31
CA PRO A 31 17.32 -12.92 -12.26
C PRO A 31 18.21 -14.06 -12.76
N SER A 32 19.52 -13.79 -12.80
CA SER A 32 20.57 -14.76 -13.10
C SER A 32 21.18 -15.29 -11.81
N ALA A 33 21.23 -16.63 -11.73
CA ALA A 33 22.29 -17.53 -11.25
C ALA A 33 23.06 -17.16 -9.95
N GLU A 34 22.95 -17.95 -8.87
CA GLU A 34 23.63 -19.25 -8.63
C GLU A 34 25.07 -19.09 -8.11
N CYS A 35 25.33 -19.56 -6.88
CA CYS A 35 26.50 -20.38 -6.47
C CYS A 35 26.42 -20.62 -4.94
N THR A 36 25.97 -21.80 -4.48
CA THR A 36 26.83 -22.92 -4.02
C THR A 36 27.12 -22.90 -2.51
N GLN A 37 26.34 -23.75 -1.82
CA GLN A 37 26.67 -24.48 -0.58
C GLN A 37 28.13 -25.01 -0.62
N PRO A 38 28.86 -25.20 0.50
CA PRO A 38 28.44 -26.29 1.40
C PRO A 38 28.87 -26.28 2.88
N ASN A 39 28.08 -27.07 3.63
CA ASN A 39 28.52 -28.07 4.60
C ASN A 39 28.88 -27.67 6.04
N LYS A 40 28.00 -28.14 6.94
CA LYS A 40 28.23 -29.11 8.04
C LYS A 40 28.00 -28.60 9.47
N LYS A 41 26.87 -29.11 9.99
CA LYS A 41 26.67 -29.80 11.28
C LYS A 41 26.81 -28.95 12.55
N LEU A 42 25.67 -28.60 13.15
CA LEU A 42 25.02 -29.32 14.27
C LEU A 42 25.75 -29.10 15.60
N LYS A 43 25.11 -28.38 16.54
CA LYS A 43 24.36 -29.00 17.66
C LYS A 43 23.70 -27.93 18.53
N ASP A 44 22.37 -27.85 18.47
CA ASP A 44 21.42 -28.00 19.58
C ASP A 44 21.97 -27.84 21.03
N VAL A 45 21.30 -27.23 22.00
CA VAL A 45 19.88 -26.89 22.19
C VAL A 45 19.76 -26.01 23.45
N CYS A 46 18.64 -25.29 23.51
CA CYS A 46 18.10 -24.49 24.60
C CYS A 46 18.33 -24.99 26.04
N SER A 47 18.47 -24.00 26.92
CA SER A 47 18.32 -24.09 28.37
C SER A 47 16.87 -24.29 28.79
N ALA A 48 16.64 -25.20 29.76
CA ALA A 48 15.45 -25.26 30.60
C ALA A 48 15.83 -25.71 32.03
N ARG A 49 15.76 -24.72 32.94
CA ARG A 49 15.32 -24.68 34.34
C ARG A 49 15.05 -25.99 35.12
N GLU A 50 15.70 -26.13 36.29
CA GLU A 50 15.18 -26.56 37.61
C GLU A 50 16.36 -26.50 38.63
N ALA A 51 16.31 -25.68 39.69
CA ALA A 51 15.64 -25.82 40.99
C ALA A 51 16.56 -26.37 42.12
N ALA A 52 16.78 -25.49 43.10
CA ALA A 52 16.93 -25.72 44.55
C ALA A 52 18.05 -26.63 45.11
N SER A 53 18.96 -26.05 45.91
CA SER A 53 18.94 -26.13 47.39
C SER A 53 20.31 -25.94 48.06
N LEU A 54 20.34 -24.99 49.01
CA LEU A 54 20.94 -25.02 50.37
C LEU A 54 22.37 -25.54 50.60
N SER A 55 23.25 -24.66 51.09
CA SER A 55 23.90 -24.72 52.42
C SER A 55 25.08 -23.73 52.49
N ARG A 56 24.99 -22.67 53.31
CA ARG A 56 25.62 -22.53 54.64
C ARG A 56 27.07 -23.06 54.69
N THR A 57 28.06 -22.18 54.70
CA THR A 57 28.93 -21.90 55.87
C THR A 57 30.14 -21.01 55.57
N LYS A 58 30.40 -20.12 56.54
CA LYS A 58 31.72 -19.68 57.06
C LYS A 58 32.51 -18.65 56.24
N SER A 59 32.28 -17.41 56.65
CA SER A 59 33.23 -16.30 56.66
C SER A 59 34.41 -16.63 57.60
N THR A 60 35.64 -16.43 57.15
CA THR A 60 36.85 -16.50 57.99
C THR A 60 37.49 -15.12 58.10
N SER A 61 37.42 -14.62 59.33
CA SER A 61 37.97 -13.36 59.82
C SER A 61 39.47 -13.48 60.12
N SER A 62 40.11 -12.31 60.03
CA SER A 62 41.50 -11.95 60.25
C SER A 62 42.22 -12.62 61.43
N ARG A 63 43.46 -13.04 61.16
CA ARG A 63 44.44 -13.62 62.08
C ARG A 63 45.19 -12.50 62.82
N SER A 64 44.92 -12.31 64.10
CA SER A 64 45.78 -11.56 65.04
C SER A 64 46.75 -12.52 65.75
N VAL A 65 47.95 -12.03 66.01
CA VAL A 65 49.10 -12.77 66.55
C VAL A 65 48.97 -12.90 68.08
N ASP A 66 49.10 -14.13 68.56
CA ASP A 66 49.08 -14.54 69.96
C ASP A 66 50.44 -14.27 70.62
N CYS A 67 50.48 -13.31 71.55
CA CYS A 67 51.67 -13.00 72.34
C CYS A 67 51.55 -13.62 73.75
N GLY A 68 52.19 -14.79 73.88
CA GLY A 68 52.93 -15.30 75.04
C GLY A 68 52.60 -14.79 76.45
N LYS A 69 52.14 -15.74 77.27
CA LYS A 69 52.19 -15.86 78.74
C LYS A 69 52.99 -14.77 79.49
N LYS A 70 52.31 -14.00 80.36
CA LYS A 70 52.95 -13.27 81.46
C LYS A 70 52.68 -13.98 82.78
N ALA A 71 53.76 -14.38 83.44
CA ALA A 71 53.75 -14.91 84.80
C ALA A 71 53.17 -13.86 85.77
N PHE A 72 52.22 -14.27 86.61
CA PHE A 72 51.70 -13.43 87.68
C PHE A 72 52.77 -13.32 88.78
N VAL A 73 53.45 -12.18 88.86
CA VAL A 73 54.27 -11.84 90.03
C VAL A 73 53.31 -11.45 91.15
N LYS A 74 53.25 -12.27 92.20
CA LYS A 74 52.46 -12.05 93.41
C LYS A 74 53.15 -10.98 94.26
N VAL A 75 52.88 -9.71 93.98
CA VAL A 75 53.37 -8.60 94.80
C VAL A 75 52.49 -8.52 96.05
N ALA A 76 53.10 -8.64 97.23
CA ALA A 76 52.40 -8.49 98.50
C ALA A 76 52.03 -7.02 98.70
N PHE A 77 50.73 -6.69 98.57
CA PHE A 77 50.22 -5.39 99.00
C PHE A 77 50.07 -5.37 100.53
N PRO A 78 50.51 -4.31 101.23
CA PRO A 78 50.16 -4.13 102.64
C PRO A 78 48.64 -4.02 102.79
N PRO A 79 48.06 -4.58 103.87
CA PRO A 79 46.62 -4.67 104.02
C PRO A 79 46.03 -3.31 104.40
N LYS A 80 45.65 -2.52 103.37
CA LYS A 80 44.56 -1.53 103.26
C LYS A 80 44.93 -0.41 102.27
N PRO A 81 44.40 -0.38 101.03
CA PRO A 81 44.54 0.79 100.18
C PRO A 81 43.31 1.70 100.35
N SER A 82 43.56 2.92 100.83
CA SER A 82 42.57 3.99 100.97
C SER A 82 42.20 4.58 99.60
N PHE A 83 41.39 3.88 98.81
CA PHE A 83 40.87 4.35 97.51
C PHE A 83 39.52 5.09 97.61
N LEU A 84 39.03 5.38 98.82
CA LEU A 84 37.68 5.95 99.05
C LEU A 84 37.67 7.34 99.73
N HIS A 85 38.82 8.01 99.84
CA HIS A 85 38.85 9.45 100.15
C HIS A 85 39.30 10.17 98.89
N GLY A 86 38.46 11.10 98.41
CA GLY A 86 38.49 11.75 97.10
C GLY A 86 39.70 12.61 96.76
N ASP A 87 40.88 12.29 97.30
CA ASP A 87 42.16 12.96 97.02
C ASP A 87 43.10 12.07 96.18
N TYR A 88 42.55 11.10 95.44
CA TYR A 88 43.33 10.24 94.55
C TYR A 88 43.57 10.95 93.21
N GLU A 89 44.72 11.63 93.07
CA GLU A 89 45.20 12.11 91.77
C GLU A 89 46.04 11.00 91.11
N PRO A 90 45.54 10.32 90.05
CA PRO A 90 46.26 9.20 89.44
C PRO A 90 47.61 9.62 88.87
N ARG A 91 47.71 10.88 88.41
CA ARG A 91 48.96 11.49 87.95
C ARG A 91 49.99 11.59 89.08
N ARG A 92 49.61 12.03 90.29
CA ARG A 92 50.54 12.13 91.43
C ARG A 92 50.98 10.76 91.96
N PHE A 93 50.09 9.79 91.98
CA PHE A 93 50.38 8.43 92.45
C PHE A 93 51.33 7.68 91.50
N LEU A 94 51.13 7.77 90.18
CA LEU A 94 52.08 7.20 89.23
C LEU A 94 53.43 7.93 89.27
N GLN A 95 53.41 9.25 89.43
CA GLN A 95 54.63 10.02 89.57
C GLN A 95 55.35 9.79 90.91
N SER A 96 54.73 9.23 91.96
CA SER A 96 55.41 8.98 93.26
C SER A 96 56.36 7.78 93.23
N PHE A 97 56.30 6.95 92.20
CA PHE A 97 57.25 5.85 91.98
C PHE A 97 58.47 6.24 91.13
N ILE A 98 58.53 7.50 90.69
CA ILE A 98 59.60 8.03 89.84
C ILE A 98 60.33 9.13 90.65
N PRO A 99 61.63 8.97 90.94
CA PRO A 99 62.44 9.98 91.64
C PRO A 99 62.37 11.37 90.98
N SER A 100 62.42 12.45 91.77
CA SER A 100 62.26 13.84 91.29
C SER A 100 63.19 14.27 90.12
N PRO A 101 64.46 13.84 90.04
CA PRO A 101 65.32 14.15 88.88
C PRO A 101 64.75 13.56 87.57
N ASP A 102 64.24 12.34 87.64
CA ASP A 102 63.77 11.56 86.49
C ASP A 102 62.39 12.04 86.00
N ARG A 103 61.59 12.74 86.82
CA ARG A 103 60.26 13.26 86.43
C ARG A 103 60.34 14.29 85.31
N ILE A 104 61.34 15.18 85.35
CA ILE A 104 61.53 16.23 84.34
C ILE A 104 62.11 15.60 83.08
N GLU A 105 63.04 14.66 83.20
CA GLU A 105 63.63 13.91 82.08
C GLU A 105 62.61 13.01 81.37
N ILE A 106 61.73 12.30 82.07
CA ILE A 106 60.72 11.42 81.44
C ILE A 106 59.60 12.24 80.80
N CYS A 107 59.18 13.36 81.41
CA CYS A 107 58.20 14.26 80.78
C CYS A 107 58.80 14.96 79.55
N SER A 108 60.04 15.43 79.61
CA SER A 108 60.72 16.03 78.44
C SER A 108 60.97 15.01 77.33
N ALA A 109 61.46 13.81 77.66
CA ALA A 109 61.64 12.72 76.70
C ALA A 109 60.32 12.26 76.06
N ALA A 110 59.23 12.18 76.83
CA ALA A 110 57.90 11.84 76.28
C ALA A 110 57.34 12.94 75.38
N THR A 111 57.61 14.22 75.68
CA THR A 111 57.24 15.34 74.80
C THR A 111 58.11 15.41 73.55
N GLU A 112 59.41 15.09 73.65
CA GLU A 112 60.32 15.00 72.49
C GLU A 112 59.97 13.82 71.58
N ASP A 113 59.61 12.67 72.15
CA ASP A 113 59.15 11.50 71.39
C ASP A 113 57.81 11.76 70.69
N LEU A 114 56.87 12.41 71.38
CA LEU A 114 55.61 12.86 70.79
C LEU A 114 55.83 13.91 69.69
N ALA A 115 56.71 14.89 69.91
CA ALA A 115 57.04 15.89 68.90
C ALA A 115 57.73 15.24 67.69
N SER A 116 58.62 14.27 67.92
CA SER A 116 59.31 13.53 66.86
C SER A 116 58.36 12.65 66.06
N THR A 117 57.42 11.96 66.70
CA THR A 117 56.38 11.19 66.01
C THR A 117 55.44 12.07 65.21
N LEU A 118 55.02 13.23 65.75
CA LEU A 118 54.22 14.19 65.00
C LEU A 118 54.98 14.78 63.81
N MET A 119 56.28 15.07 63.94
CA MET A 119 57.11 15.55 62.83
C MET A 119 57.34 14.47 61.76
N LEU A 120 57.49 13.20 62.16
CA LEU A 120 57.56 12.06 61.24
C LEU A 120 56.24 11.82 60.51
N GLU A 121 55.12 11.91 61.22
CA GLU A 121 53.79 11.81 60.60
C GLU A 121 53.53 12.98 59.66
N LEU A 122 53.90 14.20 60.06
CA LEU A 122 53.79 15.40 59.24
C LEU A 122 54.69 15.30 58.00
N GLY A 123 55.92 14.81 58.15
CA GLY A 123 56.83 14.53 57.03
C GLY A 123 56.28 13.46 56.09
N SER A 124 55.75 12.36 56.63
CA SER A 124 55.11 11.27 55.86
C SER A 124 53.84 11.73 55.14
N ALA A 125 53.02 12.56 55.78
CA ALA A 125 51.86 13.19 55.17
C ALA A 125 52.29 14.17 54.06
N ALA A 126 53.28 15.03 54.32
CA ALA A 126 53.83 15.98 53.36
C ALA A 126 54.41 15.29 52.12
N MET A 127 55.06 14.13 52.28
CA MET A 127 55.59 13.34 51.16
C MET A 127 54.50 12.71 50.28
N ARG A 128 53.28 12.50 50.79
CA ARG A 128 52.12 11.99 50.02
C ARG A 128 51.30 13.09 49.34
N VAL A 129 51.52 14.37 49.70
CA VAL A 129 50.81 15.50 49.09
C VAL A 129 51.00 15.57 47.57
N PRO A 130 52.21 15.38 46.99
CA PRO A 130 52.39 15.43 45.54
C PRO A 130 51.55 14.39 44.78
N GLU A 131 51.52 13.14 45.24
CA GLU A 131 50.72 12.07 44.63
C GLU A 131 49.21 12.37 44.69
N MET A 132 48.74 12.94 45.81
CA MET A 132 47.36 13.39 45.97
C MET A 132 47.02 14.57 45.04
N VAL A 133 47.97 15.48 44.80
CA VAL A 133 47.83 16.61 43.88
C VAL A 133 47.75 16.10 42.44
N GLU A 134 48.64 15.19 42.03
CA GLU A 134 48.62 14.58 40.70
C GLU A 134 47.30 13.83 40.42
N LEU A 135 46.79 13.09 41.41
CA LEU A 135 45.47 12.42 41.32
C LEU A 135 44.33 13.43 41.16
N LEU A 136 44.38 14.55 41.88
CA LEU A 136 43.37 15.60 41.78
C LEU A 136 43.44 16.31 40.42
N GLU A 137 44.64 16.60 39.92
CA GLU A 137 44.85 17.18 38.59
C GLU A 137 44.34 16.26 37.49
N TRP A 138 44.64 14.96 37.57
CA TRP A 138 44.08 13.97 36.65
C TRP A 138 42.55 13.92 36.69
N TYR A 139 41.96 13.91 37.89
CA TYR A 139 40.51 13.90 38.06
C TYR A 139 39.86 15.16 37.47
N VAL A 140 40.47 16.33 37.68
CA VAL A 140 39.99 17.60 37.09
C VAL A 140 40.09 17.55 35.57
N ALA A 141 41.19 17.04 35.00
CA ALA A 141 41.33 16.89 33.55
C ALA A 141 40.32 15.89 32.96
N ASP A 142 40.08 14.76 33.64
CA ASP A 142 39.10 13.75 33.22
C ASP A 142 37.66 14.29 33.27
N LYS A 143 37.34 15.11 34.29
CA LYS A 143 36.08 15.84 34.37
C LYS A 143 35.85 16.76 33.19
N VAL A 144 36.83 17.59 32.83
CA VAL A 144 36.74 18.51 31.68
C VAL A 144 36.50 17.73 30.39
N LYS A 145 37.24 16.62 30.19
CA LYS A 145 37.05 15.76 29.02
C LYS A 145 35.66 15.13 28.98
N GLY A 146 35.14 14.70 30.14
CA GLY A 146 33.77 14.20 30.26
C GLY A 146 32.71 15.25 29.93
N GLU A 147 32.93 16.51 30.32
CA GLU A 147 32.05 17.64 29.98
C GLU A 147 32.07 17.96 28.49
N GLU A 148 33.24 17.95 27.84
CA GLU A 148 33.35 18.13 26.38
C GLU A 148 32.60 17.04 25.60
N GLU A 149 32.74 15.77 26.00
CA GLU A 149 32.00 14.66 25.37
C GLU A 149 30.50 14.76 25.63
N LEU A 150 30.07 15.20 26.82
CA LEU A 150 28.66 15.48 27.09
C LEU A 150 28.12 16.59 26.19
N GLN A 151 28.87 17.68 26.01
CA GLN A 151 28.48 18.77 25.14
C GLN A 151 28.40 18.33 23.67
N ARG A 152 29.34 17.50 23.23
CA ARG A 152 29.33 16.89 21.89
C ARG A 152 28.11 15.98 21.69
N LEU A 153 27.82 15.11 22.65
CA LEU A 153 26.64 14.24 22.62
C LEU A 153 25.34 15.06 22.62
N GLN A 154 25.28 16.14 23.41
CA GLN A 154 24.14 17.05 23.43
C GLN A 154 23.91 17.70 22.06
N GLY A 155 24.98 18.12 21.37
CA GLY A 155 24.90 18.60 19.99
C GLY A 155 24.37 17.54 19.02
N HIS A 156 24.81 16.28 19.14
CA HIS A 156 24.30 15.18 18.33
C HIS A 156 22.82 14.88 18.60
N VAL A 157 22.37 14.94 19.85
CA VAL A 157 20.96 14.76 20.21
C VAL A 157 20.11 15.85 19.58
N ALA A 158 20.52 17.12 19.67
CA ALA A 158 19.81 18.23 19.06
C ALA A 158 19.73 18.10 17.52
N ASP A 159 20.81 17.68 16.85
CA ASP A 159 20.81 17.40 15.41
C ASP A 159 19.87 16.24 15.04
N LEU A 160 19.87 15.16 15.82
CA LEU A 160 18.95 14.03 15.62
C LEU A 160 17.49 14.41 15.88
N GLU A 161 17.22 15.24 16.89
CA GLU A 161 15.88 15.78 17.17
C GLU A 161 15.38 16.65 16.01
N GLY A 162 16.25 17.49 15.44
CA GLY A 162 15.94 18.27 14.24
C GLY A 162 15.61 17.38 13.03
N LYS A 163 16.46 16.38 12.77
CA LYS A 163 16.24 15.40 11.68
C LYS A 163 14.96 14.58 11.89
N LEU A 164 14.65 14.23 13.13
CA LEU A 164 13.43 13.51 13.48
C LEU A 164 12.19 14.37 13.21
N ALA A 165 12.22 15.65 13.61
CA ALA A 165 11.13 16.59 13.35
C ALA A 165 10.90 16.79 11.85
N GLU A 166 11.97 16.97 11.05
CA GLU A 166 11.87 17.06 9.60
C GLU A 166 11.34 15.77 8.96
N ALA A 167 11.76 14.61 9.46
CA ALA A 167 11.26 13.31 8.99
C ALA A 167 9.78 13.14 9.30
N GLU A 168 9.33 13.56 10.49
CA GLU A 168 7.95 13.48 10.90
C GLU A 168 7.06 14.43 10.08
N GLU A 169 7.49 15.67 9.83
CA GLU A 169 6.77 16.60 8.96
C GLU A 169 6.62 16.02 7.54
N ARG A 170 7.71 15.48 6.99
CA ARG A 170 7.70 14.83 5.68
C ARG A 170 6.75 13.63 5.63
N ALA A 171 6.69 12.83 6.70
CA ALA A 171 5.77 11.71 6.80
C ALA A 171 4.31 12.18 6.84
N ARG A 172 3.99 13.23 7.62
CA ARG A 172 2.65 13.83 7.65
C ARG A 172 2.25 14.40 6.28
N ALA A 173 3.16 15.12 5.61
CA ALA A 173 2.92 15.66 4.28
C ALA A 173 2.69 14.55 3.24
N SER A 174 3.48 13.47 3.31
CA SER A 174 3.31 12.30 2.44
C SER A 174 1.96 11.62 2.67
N GLU A 175 1.52 11.47 3.92
CA GLU A 175 0.23 10.86 4.22
C GLU A 175 -0.94 11.74 3.75
N GLN A 176 -0.84 13.05 3.94
CA GLN A 176 -1.83 13.99 3.40
C GLN A 176 -1.89 13.92 1.87
N ALA A 177 -0.74 13.84 1.19
CA ALA A 177 -0.69 13.67 -0.26
C ALA A 177 -1.31 12.34 -0.71
N ARG A 178 -1.09 11.26 0.05
CA ARG A 178 -1.70 9.95 -0.20
C ARG A 178 -3.22 10.02 -0.07
N ILE A 179 -3.73 10.61 1.01
CA ILE A 179 -5.17 10.78 1.24
C ILE A 179 -5.80 11.64 0.13
N ALA A 180 -5.18 12.76 -0.23
CA ALA A 180 -5.68 13.63 -1.30
C ALA A 180 -5.67 12.92 -2.67
N ALA A 181 -4.66 12.09 -2.95
CA ALA A 181 -4.62 11.29 -4.17
C ALA A 181 -5.70 10.20 -4.18
N GLU A 182 -5.96 9.54 -3.05
CA GLU A 182 -7.01 8.54 -2.89
C GLU A 182 -8.41 9.15 -3.05
N GLU A 183 -8.67 10.30 -2.41
CA GLU A 183 -9.91 11.05 -2.57
C GLU A 183 -10.14 11.47 -4.02
N LYS A 184 -9.09 11.99 -4.69
CA LYS A 184 -9.17 12.36 -6.10
C LYS A 184 -9.47 11.15 -6.98
N ALA A 185 -8.82 10.01 -6.75
CA ALA A 185 -9.08 8.77 -7.49
C ALA A 185 -10.50 8.25 -7.26
N TYR A 186 -11.02 8.35 -6.04
CA TYR A 186 -12.39 7.99 -5.71
C TYR A 186 -13.41 8.88 -6.46
N LEU A 187 -13.19 10.20 -6.46
CA LEU A 187 -14.06 11.14 -7.17
C LEU A 187 -14.01 10.94 -8.69
N ASP A 188 -12.83 10.69 -9.26
CA ASP A 188 -12.67 10.40 -10.68
C ASP A 188 -13.38 9.09 -11.06
N GLY A 189 -13.19 8.04 -10.26
CA GLY A 189 -13.88 6.75 -10.43
C GLY A 189 -15.41 6.88 -10.35
N LEU A 190 -15.93 7.68 -9.41
CA LEU A 190 -17.36 7.98 -9.30
C LEU A 190 -17.89 8.75 -10.52
N GLY A 191 -17.09 9.69 -11.04
CA GLY A 191 -17.39 10.42 -12.28
C GLY A 191 -17.52 9.48 -13.48
N CYS A 192 -16.52 8.62 -13.69
CA CYS A 192 -16.54 7.61 -14.75
C CYS A 192 -17.69 6.61 -14.61
N TYR A 193 -18.05 6.22 -13.38
CA TYR A 193 -19.19 5.34 -13.13
C TYR A 193 -20.51 6.00 -13.56
N LYS A 194 -20.76 7.25 -13.12
CA LYS A 194 -21.97 7.99 -13.48
C LYS A 194 -22.06 8.25 -14.98
N ALA A 195 -20.94 8.58 -15.63
CA ALA A 195 -20.92 8.80 -17.08
C ALA A 195 -21.32 7.53 -17.85
N ARG A 196 -20.76 6.37 -17.50
CA ARG A 196 -21.13 5.10 -18.12
C ARG A 196 -22.58 4.74 -17.87
N HIS A 197 -23.08 4.92 -16.66
CA HIS A 197 -24.48 4.64 -16.35
C HIS A 197 -25.44 5.48 -17.18
N LEU A 198 -25.16 6.78 -17.33
CA LEU A 198 -25.97 7.67 -18.17
C LEU A 198 -25.90 7.29 -19.65
N GLU A 199 -24.73 6.88 -20.14
CA GLU A 199 -24.54 6.39 -21.50
C GLU A 199 -25.38 5.13 -21.73
N GLU A 200 -25.26 4.14 -20.86
CA GLU A 200 -26.05 2.90 -20.89
C GLU A 200 -27.56 3.18 -20.83
N GLU A 201 -28.02 4.07 -19.95
CA GLU A 201 -29.44 4.47 -19.89
C GLU A 201 -29.89 5.16 -21.18
N SER A 202 -29.05 5.99 -21.78
CA SER A 202 -29.36 6.66 -23.05
C SER A 202 -29.44 5.67 -24.21
N GLU A 203 -28.54 4.68 -24.26
CA GLU A 203 -28.58 3.62 -25.26
C GLU A 203 -29.85 2.78 -25.13
N HIS A 204 -30.21 2.37 -23.91
CA HIS A 204 -31.46 1.65 -23.66
C HIS A 204 -32.68 2.48 -24.06
N ALA A 205 -32.69 3.78 -23.76
CA ALA A 205 -33.78 4.68 -24.17
C ALA A 205 -33.88 4.82 -25.69
N ILE A 206 -32.74 4.91 -26.39
CA ILE A 206 -32.69 4.95 -27.86
C ILE A 206 -33.20 3.64 -28.44
N GLU A 207 -32.76 2.49 -27.92
CA GLU A 207 -33.22 1.18 -28.39
C GLU A 207 -34.72 0.98 -28.15
N ALA A 208 -35.22 1.38 -26.99
CA ALA A 208 -36.66 1.36 -26.68
C ALA A 208 -37.45 2.28 -27.62
N PHE A 209 -36.92 3.46 -27.95
CA PHE A 209 -37.54 4.36 -28.90
C PHE A 209 -37.54 3.78 -30.32
N GLN A 210 -36.42 3.23 -30.79
CA GLN A 210 -36.31 2.63 -32.13
C GLN A 210 -37.21 1.40 -32.31
N THR A 211 -37.48 0.68 -31.23
CA THR A 211 -38.41 -0.47 -31.22
C THR A 211 -39.86 -0.07 -30.96
N SER A 212 -40.11 1.20 -30.66
CA SER A 212 -41.45 1.72 -30.42
C SER A 212 -42.30 1.70 -31.70
N PRO A 213 -43.59 1.30 -31.61
CA PRO A 213 -44.53 1.41 -32.71
C PRO A 213 -44.62 2.84 -33.29
N ALA A 214 -44.48 3.86 -32.44
CA ALA A 214 -44.53 5.26 -32.86
C ALA A 214 -43.36 5.64 -33.78
N PHE A 215 -42.16 5.12 -33.51
CA PHE A 215 -41.01 5.32 -34.40
C PHE A 215 -41.21 4.58 -35.72
N GLU A 216 -41.69 3.34 -35.68
CA GLU A 216 -41.96 2.56 -36.89
C GLU A 216 -42.99 3.24 -37.78
N GLU A 217 -44.11 3.71 -37.22
CA GLU A 217 -45.14 4.43 -37.96
C GLU A 217 -44.59 5.73 -38.58
N ALA A 218 -43.85 6.53 -37.79
CA ALA A 218 -43.24 7.76 -38.28
C ALA A 218 -42.20 7.49 -39.39
N ALA A 219 -41.39 6.44 -39.24
CA ALA A 219 -40.37 6.05 -40.21
C ALA A 219 -41.00 5.57 -41.53
N LEU A 220 -42.02 4.70 -41.45
CA LEU A 220 -42.75 4.21 -42.63
C LEU A 220 -43.48 5.36 -43.34
N SER A 221 -44.13 6.25 -42.59
CA SER A 221 -44.78 7.44 -43.13
C SER A 221 -43.78 8.38 -43.83
N ARG A 222 -42.60 8.59 -43.22
CA ARG A 222 -41.55 9.40 -43.84
C ARG A 222 -41.01 8.75 -45.12
N MET A 223 -40.81 7.44 -45.11
CA MET A 223 -40.35 6.68 -46.28
C MET A 223 -41.35 6.73 -47.43
N ASP A 224 -42.65 6.57 -47.16
CA ASP A 224 -43.72 6.70 -48.16
C ASP A 224 -43.73 8.09 -48.80
N ASN A 225 -43.60 9.14 -47.99
CA ASN A 225 -43.49 10.51 -48.49
C ASN A 225 -42.25 10.70 -49.37
N LEU A 226 -41.09 10.14 -48.98
CA LEU A 226 -39.88 10.19 -49.79
C LEU A 226 -40.06 9.44 -51.11
N LEU A 227 -40.71 8.27 -51.10
CA LEU A 227 -41.02 7.51 -52.31
C LEU A 227 -41.97 8.27 -53.23
N LYS A 228 -42.99 8.94 -52.70
CA LYS A 228 -43.90 9.81 -53.47
C LYS A 228 -43.16 10.96 -54.14
N ILE A 229 -42.26 11.63 -53.42
CA ILE A 229 -41.45 12.72 -53.99
C ILE A 229 -40.50 12.16 -55.05
N TRP A 230 -39.82 11.04 -54.77
CA TRP A 230 -38.91 10.39 -55.70
C TRP A 230 -39.62 9.94 -56.99
N ALA A 231 -40.82 9.36 -56.88
CA ALA A 231 -41.62 8.92 -58.02
C ALA A 231 -42.02 10.08 -58.95
N GLN A 232 -42.02 11.33 -58.48
CA GLN A 232 -42.28 12.50 -59.31
C GLN A 232 -41.06 12.97 -60.12
N THR A 233 -39.86 12.54 -59.74
CA THR A 233 -38.62 12.86 -60.45
C THR A 233 -38.59 12.21 -61.84
N PRO A 234 -37.85 12.76 -62.82
CA PRO A 234 -37.73 12.14 -64.14
C PRO A 234 -37.24 10.69 -64.08
N ASP A 235 -36.27 10.40 -63.22
CA ASP A 235 -35.70 9.07 -63.06
C ASP A 235 -36.70 8.09 -62.44
N GLY A 236 -37.42 8.52 -61.40
CA GLY A 236 -38.50 7.76 -60.79
C GLY A 236 -39.62 7.46 -61.78
N LYS A 237 -40.11 8.47 -62.51
CA LYS A 237 -41.12 8.29 -63.57
C LYS A 237 -40.68 7.30 -64.64
N ARG A 238 -39.45 7.41 -65.13
CA ARG A 238 -38.91 6.46 -66.14
C ARG A 238 -38.88 5.04 -65.59
N LEU A 239 -38.47 4.83 -64.34
CA LEU A 239 -38.47 3.50 -63.72
C LEU A 239 -39.90 2.97 -63.57
N LEU A 240 -40.82 3.75 -63.02
CA LEU A 240 -42.22 3.35 -62.85
C LEU A 240 -42.88 2.99 -64.19
N ILE A 241 -42.62 3.74 -65.26
CA ILE A 241 -43.13 3.42 -66.60
C ILE A 241 -42.52 2.11 -67.11
N LYS A 242 -41.19 1.94 -67.00
CA LYS A 242 -40.51 0.73 -67.46
C LYS A 242 -41.00 -0.52 -66.72
N GLU A 243 -41.18 -0.41 -65.41
CA GLU A 243 -41.66 -1.49 -64.56
C GLU A 243 -43.16 -1.77 -64.79
N GLY A 244 -43.97 -0.72 -64.98
CA GLY A 244 -45.35 -0.84 -65.43
C GLY A 244 -45.48 -1.53 -66.79
N GLN A 245 -44.63 -1.17 -67.76
CA GLN A 245 -44.56 -1.84 -69.07
C GLN A 245 -44.12 -3.30 -68.95
N ALA A 246 -43.13 -3.59 -68.10
CA ALA A 246 -42.70 -4.96 -67.83
C ALA A 246 -43.86 -5.78 -67.22
N ASN A 247 -44.54 -5.26 -66.21
CA ASN A 247 -45.69 -5.92 -65.58
C ASN A 247 -46.87 -6.11 -66.56
N TYR A 248 -47.12 -5.13 -67.43
CA TYR A 248 -48.10 -5.24 -68.50
C TYR A 248 -47.72 -6.32 -69.52
N SER A 249 -46.46 -6.35 -69.96
CA SER A 249 -45.95 -7.37 -70.88
C SER A 249 -45.90 -8.78 -70.28
N LEU A 250 -45.80 -8.88 -68.96
CA LEU A 250 -45.93 -10.14 -68.21
C LEU A 250 -47.40 -10.56 -68.04
N GLY A 251 -48.34 -9.82 -68.63
CA GLY A 251 -49.76 -10.16 -68.60
C GLY A 251 -50.41 -9.96 -67.25
N LEU A 252 -49.78 -9.24 -66.31
CA LEU A 252 -50.33 -9.07 -64.96
C LEU A 252 -51.70 -8.38 -64.98
N HIS A 253 -51.89 -7.43 -65.90
CA HIS A 253 -53.18 -6.76 -66.11
C HIS A 253 -54.24 -7.74 -66.61
N ARG A 254 -53.91 -8.53 -67.64
CA ARG A 254 -54.80 -9.55 -68.18
C ARG A 254 -55.11 -10.63 -67.13
N ALA A 255 -54.14 -10.99 -66.31
CA ALA A 255 -54.33 -11.91 -65.21
C ALA A 255 -55.32 -11.38 -64.17
N GLN A 256 -55.19 -10.10 -63.78
CA GLN A 256 -56.14 -9.44 -62.89
C GLN A 256 -57.56 -9.42 -63.46
N GLU A 257 -57.73 -9.12 -64.75
CA GLU A 257 -59.03 -9.15 -65.42
C GLU A 257 -59.67 -10.54 -65.40
N VAL A 258 -58.92 -11.57 -65.81
CA VAL A 258 -59.41 -12.95 -65.84
C VAL A 258 -59.78 -13.45 -64.43
N PHE A 259 -58.99 -13.11 -63.40
CA PHE A 259 -59.34 -13.44 -62.02
C PHE A 259 -60.63 -12.76 -61.56
N LEU A 260 -60.83 -11.49 -61.91
CA LEU A 260 -62.06 -10.77 -61.58
C LEU A 260 -63.30 -11.37 -62.28
N GLU A 261 -63.16 -11.78 -63.54
CA GLU A 261 -64.22 -12.47 -64.28
C GLU A 261 -64.55 -13.83 -63.67
N GLN A 262 -63.54 -14.61 -63.28
CA GLN A 262 -63.74 -15.89 -62.62
C GLN A 262 -64.45 -15.75 -61.27
N ILE A 263 -64.11 -14.74 -60.46
CA ILE A 263 -64.81 -14.44 -59.20
C ILE A 263 -66.28 -14.10 -59.47
N ARG A 264 -66.55 -13.26 -60.48
CA ARG A 264 -67.93 -12.90 -60.88
C ARG A 264 -68.74 -14.13 -61.30
N ASP A 265 -68.09 -15.05 -62.01
CA ASP A 265 -68.70 -16.28 -62.51
C ASP A 265 -68.74 -17.41 -61.45
N GLY A 266 -68.21 -17.18 -60.25
CA GLY A 266 -68.15 -18.17 -59.16
C GLY A 266 -67.20 -19.34 -59.42
N LYS A 267 -66.22 -19.18 -60.32
CA LYS A 267 -65.22 -20.19 -60.68
C LYS A 267 -64.05 -20.19 -59.68
N GLU A 268 -63.41 -21.34 -59.50
CA GLU A 268 -62.25 -21.46 -58.62
C GLU A 268 -61.04 -20.72 -59.22
N LEU A 269 -60.36 -19.93 -58.39
CA LEU A 269 -59.18 -19.17 -58.80
C LEU A 269 -57.98 -20.11 -59.03
N PRO A 270 -57.16 -19.88 -60.08
CA PRO A 270 -55.89 -20.54 -60.27
C PRO A 270 -55.02 -20.52 -59.01
N LYS A 271 -54.40 -21.66 -58.70
CA LYS A 271 -53.54 -21.79 -57.52
C LYS A 271 -52.32 -20.87 -57.66
N PRO A 272 -51.88 -20.22 -56.58
CA PRO A 272 -50.63 -19.46 -56.59
C PRO A 272 -49.46 -20.33 -57.07
N CYS A 273 -48.74 -19.86 -58.08
CA CYS A 273 -47.57 -20.56 -58.63
C CYS A 273 -46.30 -20.05 -57.92
N GLU A 274 -45.59 -20.93 -57.22
CA GLU A 274 -44.35 -20.58 -56.51
C GLU A 274 -43.09 -20.64 -57.40
N ASN A 275 -43.16 -21.36 -58.54
CA ASN A 275 -42.04 -21.54 -59.46
C ASN A 275 -42.29 -20.78 -60.78
N PRO A 276 -41.51 -19.72 -61.10
CA PRO A 276 -41.71 -18.93 -62.32
C PRO A 276 -41.59 -19.72 -63.63
N LYS A 277 -40.90 -20.87 -63.63
CA LYS A 277 -40.72 -21.71 -64.82
C LYS A 277 -41.92 -22.61 -65.13
N GLU A 278 -42.80 -22.82 -64.16
CA GLU A 278 -44.02 -23.63 -64.28
C GLU A 278 -45.27 -22.77 -64.45
N PHE A 279 -45.08 -21.45 -64.57
CA PHE A 279 -46.16 -20.50 -64.76
C PHE A 279 -46.77 -20.68 -66.16
N ASP A 280 -47.98 -21.24 -66.20
CA ASP A 280 -48.78 -21.33 -67.41
C ASP A 280 -49.47 -19.98 -67.67
N SER A 281 -49.06 -19.29 -68.73
CA SER A 281 -49.62 -18.01 -69.14
C SER A 281 -50.83 -18.14 -70.07
N SER A 282 -51.10 -19.35 -70.60
CA SER A 282 -52.20 -19.60 -71.55
C SER A 282 -53.58 -19.37 -70.93
N ILE A 283 -53.72 -19.57 -69.61
CA ILE A 283 -54.96 -19.32 -68.88
C ILE A 283 -55.42 -17.86 -68.95
N TYR A 284 -54.53 -16.94 -69.30
CA TYR A 284 -54.82 -15.52 -69.39
C TYR A 284 -55.07 -15.05 -70.82
N TYR A 285 -54.63 -15.79 -71.84
CA TYR A 285 -54.73 -15.40 -73.24
C TYR A 285 -55.50 -16.45 -74.03
N SER A 286 -56.70 -16.10 -74.46
CA SER A 286 -57.52 -16.94 -75.34
C SER A 286 -57.00 -16.81 -76.78
N GLU A 287 -56.82 -17.93 -77.49
CA GLU A 287 -56.26 -17.98 -78.85
C GLU A 287 -57.10 -17.21 -79.91
N ASP A 288 -58.29 -16.75 -79.55
CA ASP A 288 -59.27 -16.14 -80.46
C ASP A 288 -59.14 -14.60 -80.63
N GLU A 289 -58.33 -13.92 -79.80
CA GLU A 289 -58.22 -12.45 -79.81
C GLU A 289 -57.19 -11.90 -80.82
N ASP A 290 -56.22 -12.72 -81.27
CA ASP A 290 -55.12 -12.29 -82.16
C ASP A 290 -55.50 -12.24 -83.66
N ALA A 291 -56.74 -12.60 -84.03
CA ALA A 291 -57.17 -12.67 -85.43
C ALA A 291 -57.78 -11.35 -85.98
N ALA A 292 -57.98 -10.32 -85.15
CA ALA A 292 -58.73 -9.11 -85.56
C ALA A 292 -57.87 -7.92 -86.03
N GLY A 293 -56.57 -8.12 -86.32
CA GLY A 293 -55.63 -7.05 -86.62
C GLY A 293 -54.81 -7.22 -87.90
N GLY A 294 -55.34 -7.88 -88.94
CA GLY A 294 -54.67 -8.08 -90.22
C GLY A 294 -55.32 -7.30 -91.36
N GLY A 295 -55.09 -6.00 -91.45
CA GLY A 295 -55.46 -5.20 -92.63
C GLY A 295 -54.44 -5.40 -93.75
N GLU A 296 -54.86 -6.04 -94.84
CA GLU A 296 -54.12 -6.14 -96.10
C GLU A 296 -53.94 -4.76 -96.75
N ASP A 297 -52.68 -4.32 -96.90
CA ASP A 297 -52.30 -3.36 -97.94
C ASP A 297 -51.34 -4.07 -98.90
N THR A 298 -51.88 -4.52 -100.03
CA THR A 298 -51.09 -5.03 -101.16
C THR A 298 -50.72 -3.88 -102.11
N ALA A 299 -49.46 -3.90 -102.52
CA ALA A 299 -48.76 -2.90 -103.31
C ALA A 299 -49.27 -2.73 -104.75
N GLY A 300 -49.03 -1.54 -105.32
CA GLY A 300 -49.12 -1.28 -106.75
C GLY A 300 -48.47 0.04 -107.17
N ILE A 301 -47.16 -0.03 -107.49
CA ILE A 301 -46.30 0.80 -108.38
C ILE A 301 -46.50 2.32 -108.37
#